data_AF-A0A150QI59-F1
#
_entry.id   AF-A0A150QI59-F1
#
_cell.length_a   1.000
_cell.length_b   1.000
_cell.length_c   1.000
_cell.angle_alpha   90.00
_cell.angle_beta   90.00
_cell.angle_gamma   90.00
#
_symmetry.space_group_name_H-M   'P 1'
#
loop_
_entity.id
_entity.type
_entity.pdbx_description
1 polymer ?
#
loop_
_entity_poly.entity_id
_entity_poly.type
_entity_poly.pdbx_seq_one_letter_code
_entity_poly.pdbx_strand_id
1 'polypeptide(L)'
;MRRTSLHSPVLPVGLALLTTLAASQAHARRNGVAVDGCNGCHNGGATPSITVDMNPKNPAAGEAVTLQVAISAANINVGGLYVRTGVGRFATINGQSTKLIDDHQLVHDAPKRASGGVVRFDARWTAPPTPGGVVFEVWAVSANGDNFSRGDGAQSASAAFAYGCAGETYYLDRDGDGHGDPGMPRVDCTQPPDHVAVGDDCDDYSVNIHPDQAEVCNGRDDNCNGEIDEDLEVTTHYEDSDGDGYGSFFGATVMAKCPPEGFAPSSNDCNDRSPSVHPDAVEICNLIDDDCDDRIDEGLREVCGVGMCAREASTCTAGSCTPGEPTAEVCNGLDDDCDGQVDEDPGICGPGGSGSASSGGASSGGASGSSGAGTAGSSGSGAPEEEGGGGQSGGCAIDPQGGSPWRLVPLLSPLACLASRRLRRAGRGR
;
A
#
# COMPACT_ATOMS: atom_id res chain seq x y z
N MET A 1 49.88 11.59 -9.89
CA MET A 1 49.18 10.28 -9.85
C MET A 1 48.34 10.23 -8.57
N ARG A 2 47.17 9.58 -8.64
CA ARG A 2 46.05 9.56 -7.68
C ARG A 2 45.13 10.79 -7.72
N ARG A 3 44.20 10.76 -8.68
CA ARG A 3 42.87 11.39 -8.54
C ARG A 3 41.93 10.29 -8.07
N THR A 4 41.44 10.39 -6.85
CA THR A 4 40.37 9.54 -6.32
C THR A 4 39.03 10.06 -6.86
N SER A 5 38.24 9.12 -7.38
CA SER A 5 36.90 9.30 -7.90
C SER A 5 35.93 9.28 -6.72
N LEU A 6 35.11 10.32 -6.55
CA LEU A 6 33.92 10.31 -5.70
C LEU A 6 32.72 10.06 -6.62
N HIS A 7 32.20 8.83 -6.58
CA HIS A 7 30.86 8.52 -7.08
C HIS A 7 29.88 8.90 -5.97
N SER A 8 28.98 9.84 -6.25
CA SER A 8 27.73 9.98 -5.51
C SER A 8 26.70 8.99 -6.07
N PRO A 9 25.99 8.21 -5.25
CA PRO A 9 24.82 7.48 -5.70
C PRO A 9 23.65 8.47 -5.81
N VAL A 10 23.18 8.69 -7.04
CA VAL A 10 21.87 9.32 -7.27
C VAL A 10 20.84 8.22 -7.01
N LEU A 11 20.12 8.29 -5.88
CA LEU A 11 18.89 7.53 -5.71
C LEU A 11 17.90 7.96 -6.79
N PRO A 12 17.41 7.06 -7.66
CA PRO A 12 16.23 7.36 -8.44
C PRO A 12 15.04 7.28 -7.49
N VAL A 13 14.44 8.43 -7.16
CA VAL A 13 13.08 8.48 -6.64
C VAL A 13 12.18 7.97 -7.77
N GLY A 14 11.94 6.67 -7.76
CA GLY A 14 10.93 6.03 -8.60
C GLY A 14 9.59 6.62 -8.19
N LEU A 15 9.07 7.53 -9.03
CA LEU A 15 7.69 7.95 -8.95
C LEU A 15 6.85 6.74 -9.32
N ALA A 16 6.52 5.91 -8.32
CA ALA A 16 5.53 4.85 -8.44
C ALA A 16 4.21 5.54 -8.79
N LEU A 17 3.93 5.61 -10.09
CA LEU A 17 2.62 5.98 -10.58
C LEU A 17 1.73 4.83 -10.14
N LEU A 18 1.07 5.01 -8.99
CA LEU A 18 0.04 4.12 -8.48
C LEU A 18 -1.10 4.13 -9.50
N THR A 19 -0.94 3.37 -10.58
CA THR A 19 -2.03 3.00 -11.45
C THR A 19 -2.84 2.03 -10.64
N THR A 20 -3.79 2.58 -9.87
CA THR A 20 -4.91 1.79 -9.41
C THR A 20 -5.52 1.20 -10.68
N LEU A 21 -5.26 -0.09 -10.93
CA LEU A 21 -6.19 -0.91 -11.67
C LEU A 21 -7.45 -0.89 -10.82
N ALA A 22 -8.27 0.14 -11.02
CA ALA A 22 -9.69 0.00 -10.81
C ALA A 22 -10.07 -1.16 -11.72
N ALA A 23 -10.19 -2.37 -11.14
CA ALA A 23 -10.82 -3.49 -11.78
C ALA A 23 -12.07 -2.89 -12.42
N SER A 24 -12.11 -2.84 -13.74
CA SER A 24 -13.23 -2.19 -14.41
C SER A 24 -14.44 -3.03 -14.00
N GLN A 25 -15.31 -2.50 -13.15
CA GLN A 25 -16.43 -3.25 -12.63
C GLN A 25 -17.57 -3.08 -13.61
N ALA A 26 -18.15 -4.19 -14.07
CA ALA A 26 -19.41 -4.14 -14.80
C ALA A 26 -20.49 -3.69 -13.80
N HIS A 27 -20.86 -2.41 -13.81
CA HIS A 27 -21.91 -1.90 -12.95
C HIS A 27 -23.28 -2.23 -13.54
N ALA A 28 -24.03 -3.12 -12.88
CA ALA A 28 -25.48 -3.12 -13.05
C ALA A 28 -26.04 -1.86 -12.37
N ARG A 29 -27.12 -1.26 -12.89
CA ARG A 29 -27.80 -0.15 -12.20
C ARG A 29 -29.15 -0.57 -11.65
N ARG A 30 -29.42 -0.24 -10.38
CA ARG A 30 -30.76 -0.28 -9.76
C ARG A 30 -31.22 1.17 -9.52
N ASN A 31 -32.33 1.59 -10.13
CA ASN A 31 -32.85 2.97 -10.03
C ASN A 31 -31.81 4.06 -10.36
N GLY A 32 -30.89 3.79 -11.30
CA GLY A 32 -29.84 4.73 -11.70
C GLY A 32 -28.57 4.70 -10.84
N VAL A 33 -28.52 3.92 -9.76
CA VAL A 33 -27.33 3.76 -8.90
C VAL A 33 -26.50 2.55 -9.37
N ALA A 34 -25.20 2.76 -9.60
CA ALA A 34 -24.25 1.69 -9.93
C ALA A 34 -24.07 0.76 -8.72
N VAL A 35 -24.22 -0.55 -8.92
CA VAL A 35 -23.91 -1.57 -7.92
C VAL A 35 -22.72 -2.42 -8.38
N ASP A 36 -21.98 -2.97 -7.42
CA ASP A 36 -20.82 -3.82 -7.68
C ASP A 36 -21.26 -5.15 -8.30
N GLY A 37 -21.05 -5.27 -9.62
CA GLY A 37 -21.46 -6.43 -10.39
C GLY A 37 -22.98 -6.63 -10.47
N CYS A 38 -23.38 -7.78 -11.00
CA CYS A 38 -24.79 -8.21 -11.02
C CYS A 38 -25.30 -8.63 -9.62
N ASN A 39 -24.41 -8.82 -8.64
CA ASN A 39 -24.69 -9.32 -7.29
C ASN A 39 -25.52 -8.35 -6.44
N GLY A 40 -25.35 -7.03 -6.62
CA GLY A 40 -26.15 -6.03 -5.90
C GLY A 40 -27.61 -5.90 -6.39
N CYS A 41 -27.94 -6.54 -7.51
CA CYS A 41 -29.22 -6.42 -8.19
C CYS A 41 -30.13 -7.66 -8.04
N HIS A 42 -29.54 -8.85 -7.93
CA HIS A 42 -30.21 -10.16 -7.96
C HIS A 42 -29.87 -10.95 -6.70
N ASN A 43 -30.88 -11.45 -5.97
CA ASN A 43 -30.67 -12.07 -4.66
C ASN A 43 -31.59 -13.27 -4.40
N GLY A 44 -31.09 -14.22 -3.61
CA GLY A 44 -31.88 -15.37 -3.13
C GLY A 44 -31.96 -16.56 -4.10
N GLY A 45 -31.31 -16.49 -5.26
CA GLY A 45 -31.11 -17.63 -6.17
C GLY A 45 -29.77 -18.34 -5.95
N ALA A 46 -29.61 -19.51 -6.57
CA ALA A 46 -28.36 -20.24 -6.55
C ALA A 46 -27.27 -19.53 -7.35
N THR A 47 -26.06 -19.44 -6.81
CA THR A 47 -24.89 -18.86 -7.49
C THR A 47 -24.61 -19.65 -8.79
N PRO A 48 -24.59 -19.01 -9.97
CA PRO A 48 -24.43 -19.72 -11.23
C PRO A 48 -22.98 -20.09 -11.53
N SER A 49 -22.76 -21.33 -11.98
CA SER A 49 -21.50 -21.72 -12.60
C SER A 49 -21.40 -21.14 -14.02
N ILE A 50 -20.25 -20.54 -14.33
CA ILE A 50 -19.93 -19.93 -15.61
C ILE A 50 -18.77 -20.71 -16.24
N THR A 51 -18.92 -21.13 -17.49
CA THR A 51 -17.81 -21.66 -18.29
C THR A 51 -17.63 -20.82 -19.55
N VAL A 52 -16.37 -20.61 -19.91
CA VAL A 52 -15.96 -19.87 -21.10
C VAL A 52 -15.06 -20.79 -21.91
N ASP A 53 -15.34 -20.94 -23.20
CA ASP A 53 -14.51 -21.74 -24.11
C ASP A 53 -14.42 -21.06 -25.49
N MET A 54 -13.37 -21.37 -26.24
CA MET A 54 -13.14 -20.91 -27.60
C MET A 54 -13.04 -22.09 -28.55
N ASN A 55 -13.70 -21.97 -29.72
CA ASN A 55 -13.65 -22.99 -30.76
C ASN A 55 -13.30 -22.38 -32.14
N PRO A 56 -12.18 -22.80 -32.77
CA PRO A 56 -11.15 -23.72 -32.26
C PRO A 56 -10.42 -23.17 -31.02
N LYS A 57 -9.90 -24.10 -30.20
CA LYS A 57 -8.96 -23.75 -29.12
C LYS A 57 -7.64 -23.33 -29.74
N ASN A 58 -7.00 -22.32 -29.13
CA ASN A 58 -5.73 -21.77 -29.60
C ASN A 58 -5.74 -21.35 -31.09
N PRO A 59 -6.55 -20.34 -31.45
CA PRO A 59 -6.60 -19.83 -32.82
C PRO A 59 -5.27 -19.25 -33.28
N ALA A 60 -5.06 -19.20 -34.59
CA ALA A 60 -3.99 -18.43 -35.17
C ALA A 60 -4.18 -16.91 -34.92
N ALA A 61 -3.08 -16.16 -34.92
CA ALA A 61 -3.17 -14.71 -34.85
C ALA A 61 -3.97 -14.15 -36.03
N GLY A 62 -4.91 -13.24 -35.77
CA GLY A 62 -5.86 -12.72 -36.76
C GLY A 62 -7.06 -13.63 -37.07
N GLU A 63 -7.09 -14.86 -36.55
CA GLU A 63 -8.21 -15.78 -36.78
C GLU A 63 -9.44 -15.40 -35.95
N ALA A 64 -10.61 -15.62 -36.52
CA ALA A 64 -11.87 -15.43 -35.81
C ALA A 64 -12.46 -16.77 -35.38
N VAL A 65 -12.79 -16.88 -34.10
CA VAL A 65 -13.34 -18.08 -33.47
C VAL A 65 -14.70 -17.82 -32.86
N THR A 66 -15.35 -18.89 -32.42
CA THR A 66 -16.55 -18.79 -31.59
C THR A 66 -16.15 -18.80 -30.12
N LEU A 67 -16.42 -17.73 -29.39
CA LEU A 67 -16.43 -17.69 -27.94
C LEU A 67 -17.78 -18.22 -27.46
N GLN A 68 -17.76 -19.23 -26.59
CA GLN A 68 -18.94 -19.82 -25.99
C GLN A 68 -18.93 -19.54 -24.49
N VAL A 69 -19.99 -18.90 -24.00
CA VAL A 69 -20.21 -18.71 -22.57
C VAL A 69 -21.43 -19.53 -22.17
N ALA A 70 -21.27 -20.44 -21.21
CA ALA A 70 -22.37 -21.22 -20.66
C ALA A 70 -22.59 -20.90 -19.19
N ILE A 71 -23.85 -20.71 -18.83
CA ILE A 71 -24.30 -20.37 -17.49
C ILE A 71 -25.21 -21.49 -17.02
N SER A 72 -24.94 -22.06 -15.85
CA SER A 72 -25.74 -23.13 -15.27
C SER A 72 -25.99 -22.89 -13.78
N ALA A 73 -27.20 -23.20 -13.33
CA ALA A 73 -27.59 -23.13 -11.92
C ALA A 73 -28.82 -24.00 -11.69
N ALA A 74 -29.11 -24.30 -10.42
CA ALA A 74 -30.37 -24.93 -10.05
C ALA A 74 -31.55 -24.02 -10.44
N ASN A 75 -32.55 -24.57 -11.13
CA ASN A 75 -33.78 -23.87 -11.55
C ASN A 75 -33.58 -22.66 -12.47
N ILE A 76 -32.47 -22.59 -13.22
CA ILE A 76 -32.28 -21.56 -14.23
C ILE A 76 -33.33 -21.68 -15.34
N ASN A 77 -34.08 -20.61 -15.57
CA ASN A 77 -35.07 -20.52 -16.65
C ASN A 77 -34.64 -19.55 -17.73
N VAL A 78 -33.99 -18.44 -17.35
CA VAL A 78 -33.41 -17.46 -18.26
C VAL A 78 -32.06 -16.99 -17.73
N GLY A 79 -31.21 -16.49 -18.62
CA GLY A 79 -29.91 -15.96 -18.24
C GLY A 79 -29.55 -14.71 -19.01
N GLY A 80 -28.65 -13.93 -18.40
CA GLY A 80 -28.07 -12.72 -18.95
C GLY A 80 -26.56 -12.75 -18.83
N LEU A 81 -25.90 -12.01 -19.71
CA LEU A 81 -24.46 -11.99 -19.89
C LEU A 81 -23.99 -10.57 -20.17
N TYR A 82 -22.84 -10.22 -19.59
CA TYR A 82 -21.92 -9.20 -20.09
C TYR A 82 -20.50 -9.79 -20.08
N VAL A 83 -19.77 -9.61 -21.18
CA VAL A 83 -18.38 -10.05 -21.32
C VAL A 83 -17.55 -8.91 -21.88
N ARG A 84 -16.31 -8.81 -21.40
CA ARG A 84 -15.30 -7.95 -22.02
C ARG A 84 -13.97 -8.66 -22.20
N THR A 85 -13.11 -8.00 -22.96
CA THR A 85 -11.73 -8.42 -23.17
C THR A 85 -10.80 -7.21 -23.34
N GLY A 86 -9.53 -7.36 -22.99
CA GLY A 86 -8.51 -6.32 -23.23
C GLY A 86 -7.96 -6.27 -24.66
N VAL A 87 -8.14 -7.35 -25.44
CA VAL A 87 -7.58 -7.47 -26.80
C VAL A 87 -8.49 -8.25 -27.75
N GLY A 88 -8.27 -8.08 -29.05
CA GLY A 88 -9.09 -8.71 -30.07
C GLY A 88 -10.44 -8.00 -30.23
N ARG A 89 -11.34 -8.55 -31.05
CA ARG A 89 -12.60 -7.87 -31.37
C ARG A 89 -13.79 -8.80 -31.35
N PHE A 90 -14.87 -8.37 -30.69
CA PHE A 90 -16.15 -9.08 -30.72
C PHE A 90 -16.97 -8.76 -31.97
N ALA A 91 -17.76 -9.74 -32.39
CA ALA A 91 -18.86 -9.58 -33.32
C ALA A 91 -20.02 -10.49 -32.91
N THR A 92 -21.25 -10.00 -33.11
CA THR A 92 -22.47 -10.77 -32.82
C THR A 92 -22.65 -11.91 -33.83
N ILE A 93 -23.27 -13.00 -33.38
CA ILE A 93 -23.74 -14.08 -34.25
C ILE A 93 -25.27 -14.02 -34.31
N ASN A 94 -25.84 -14.08 -35.53
CA ASN A 94 -27.28 -14.02 -35.72
C ASN A 94 -27.99 -15.13 -34.92
N GLY A 95 -29.02 -14.75 -34.15
CA GLY A 95 -29.80 -15.69 -33.33
C GLY A 95 -29.22 -15.99 -31.95
N GLN A 96 -28.10 -15.38 -31.55
CA GLN A 96 -27.50 -15.60 -30.24
C GLN A 96 -27.98 -14.64 -29.14
N SER A 97 -28.84 -13.68 -29.49
CA SER A 97 -29.38 -12.65 -28.58
C SER A 97 -28.29 -11.83 -27.88
N THR A 98 -27.28 -11.42 -28.64
CA THR A 98 -26.15 -10.60 -28.18
C THR A 98 -26.08 -9.29 -28.95
N LYS A 99 -25.51 -8.27 -28.31
CA LYS A 99 -25.32 -6.91 -28.81
C LYS A 99 -23.92 -6.42 -28.40
N LEU A 100 -23.25 -5.74 -29.33
CA LEU A 100 -21.99 -5.06 -29.00
C LEU A 100 -22.26 -3.75 -28.25
N ILE A 101 -21.45 -3.50 -27.25
CA ILE A 101 -21.28 -2.18 -26.66
C ILE A 101 -20.21 -1.44 -27.45
N ASP A 102 -19.06 -2.09 -27.64
CA ASP A 102 -17.96 -1.69 -28.52
C ASP A 102 -17.20 -2.94 -29.02
N ASP A 103 -16.04 -2.76 -29.66
CA ASP A 103 -15.22 -3.86 -30.18
C ASP A 103 -14.71 -4.83 -29.09
N HIS A 104 -14.71 -4.43 -27.82
CA HIS A 104 -14.13 -5.16 -26.69
C HIS A 104 -15.15 -5.58 -25.64
N GLN A 105 -16.41 -5.20 -25.82
CA GLN A 105 -17.49 -5.43 -24.87
C GLN A 105 -18.76 -5.93 -25.57
N LEU A 106 -19.34 -7.01 -25.04
CA LEU A 106 -20.55 -7.62 -25.55
C LEU A 106 -21.53 -7.90 -24.40
N VAL A 107 -22.80 -7.64 -24.65
CA VAL A 107 -23.90 -7.86 -23.71
C VAL A 107 -25.02 -8.64 -24.39
N HIS A 108 -25.86 -9.31 -23.62
CA HIS A 108 -27.10 -9.87 -24.15
C HIS A 108 -28.08 -8.76 -24.58
N ASP A 109 -28.83 -8.99 -25.67
CA ASP A 109 -29.87 -8.07 -26.17
C ASP A 109 -31.24 -8.34 -25.52
N ALA A 110 -31.48 -9.59 -25.09
CA ALA A 110 -32.64 -10.01 -24.32
C ALA A 110 -32.30 -11.25 -23.47
N PRO A 111 -32.97 -11.47 -22.32
CA PRO A 111 -32.74 -12.66 -21.51
C PRO A 111 -32.94 -13.93 -22.33
N LYS A 112 -31.94 -14.83 -22.33
CA LYS A 112 -31.96 -16.05 -23.14
C LYS A 112 -32.49 -17.21 -22.32
N ARG A 113 -33.45 -17.96 -22.87
CA ARG A 113 -34.03 -19.13 -22.18
C ARG A 113 -33.02 -20.25 -22.02
N ALA A 114 -33.07 -20.90 -20.86
CA ALA A 114 -32.30 -22.11 -20.59
C ALA A 114 -32.79 -23.28 -21.46
N SER A 115 -31.87 -24.12 -21.87
CA SER A 115 -32.12 -25.41 -22.50
C SER A 115 -31.36 -26.48 -21.74
N GLY A 116 -32.06 -27.46 -21.18
CA GLY A 116 -31.43 -28.51 -20.35
C GLY A 116 -30.74 -27.97 -19.09
N GLY A 117 -31.24 -26.86 -18.51
CA GLY A 117 -30.63 -26.23 -17.32
C GLY A 117 -29.38 -25.40 -17.61
N VAL A 118 -29.12 -25.07 -18.88
CA VAL A 118 -27.97 -24.25 -19.30
C VAL A 118 -28.43 -23.12 -20.22
N VAL A 119 -27.92 -21.92 -20.00
CA VAL A 119 -28.04 -20.80 -20.94
C VAL A 119 -26.70 -20.62 -21.63
N ARG A 120 -26.66 -20.75 -22.96
CA ARG A 120 -25.43 -20.61 -23.75
C ARG A 120 -25.50 -19.37 -24.63
N PHE A 121 -24.47 -18.54 -24.62
CA PHE A 121 -24.28 -17.43 -25.54
C PHE A 121 -23.04 -17.69 -26.40
N ASP A 122 -23.22 -17.62 -27.71
CA ASP A 122 -22.09 -17.67 -28.64
C ASP A 122 -21.85 -16.26 -29.22
N ALA A 123 -20.59 -15.86 -29.27
CA ALA A 123 -20.12 -14.65 -29.94
C ALA A 123 -18.93 -14.97 -30.83
N ARG A 124 -18.73 -14.19 -31.89
CA ARG A 124 -17.49 -14.27 -32.67
C ARG A 124 -16.45 -13.39 -31.98
N TRP A 125 -15.25 -13.92 -31.76
CA TRP A 125 -14.10 -13.14 -31.31
C TRP A 125 -12.96 -13.28 -32.31
N THR A 126 -12.35 -12.18 -32.71
CA THR A 126 -11.22 -12.15 -33.65
C THR A 126 -9.95 -11.82 -32.91
N ALA A 127 -8.97 -12.72 -32.97
CA ALA A 127 -7.66 -12.55 -32.36
C ALA A 127 -6.89 -11.38 -33.01
N PRO A 128 -6.07 -10.64 -32.24
CA PRO A 128 -5.09 -9.72 -32.79
C PRO A 128 -4.12 -10.39 -33.79
N PRO A 129 -3.50 -9.62 -34.70
CA PRO A 129 -2.58 -10.16 -35.70
C PRO A 129 -1.21 -10.56 -35.15
N THR A 130 -0.89 -10.18 -33.90
CA THR A 130 0.34 -10.55 -33.21
C THR A 130 0.01 -11.57 -32.13
N PRO A 131 0.68 -12.75 -32.06
CA PRO A 131 0.43 -13.75 -31.03
C PRO A 131 0.48 -13.16 -29.61
N GLY A 132 -0.36 -13.69 -28.72
CA GLY A 132 -0.39 -13.27 -27.32
C GLY A 132 -1.49 -13.97 -26.52
N GLY A 133 -1.76 -13.40 -25.34
CA GLY A 133 -2.81 -13.83 -24.43
C GLY A 133 -4.05 -12.95 -24.47
N VAL A 134 -5.19 -13.54 -24.14
CA VAL A 134 -6.47 -12.85 -23.95
C VAL A 134 -7.11 -13.31 -22.65
N VAL A 135 -7.66 -12.37 -21.89
CA VAL A 135 -8.53 -12.64 -20.73
C VAL A 135 -9.93 -12.20 -21.11
N PHE A 136 -10.91 -13.07 -20.87
CA PHE A 136 -12.32 -12.77 -20.93
C PHE A 136 -12.88 -12.67 -19.53
N GLU A 137 -13.39 -11.51 -19.17
CA GLU A 137 -14.07 -11.29 -17.90
C GLU A 137 -15.58 -11.31 -18.16
N VAL A 138 -16.28 -12.18 -17.46
CA VAL A 138 -17.70 -12.47 -17.67
C VAL A 138 -18.46 -12.21 -16.38
N TRP A 139 -19.58 -11.49 -16.52
CA TRP A 139 -20.60 -11.35 -15.49
C TRP A 139 -21.89 -11.97 -16.00
N ALA A 140 -22.46 -12.88 -15.21
CA ALA A 140 -23.62 -13.65 -15.59
C ALA A 140 -24.72 -13.60 -14.52
N VAL A 141 -25.96 -13.70 -15.00
CA VAL A 141 -27.15 -13.86 -14.16
C VAL A 141 -27.85 -15.15 -14.54
N SER A 142 -28.22 -15.94 -13.53
CA SER A 142 -29.18 -17.03 -13.63
C SER A 142 -30.49 -16.58 -12.98
N ALA A 143 -31.56 -16.53 -13.77
CA ALA A 143 -32.84 -16.05 -13.32
C ALA A 143 -33.95 -17.10 -13.42
N ASN A 144 -34.89 -17.04 -12.48
CA ASN A 144 -36.04 -17.94 -12.40
C ASN A 144 -37.16 -17.58 -13.41
N GLY A 145 -37.05 -16.42 -14.08
CA GLY A 145 -37.96 -15.99 -15.14
C GLY A 145 -39.30 -15.43 -14.67
N ASP A 146 -39.45 -15.06 -13.39
CA ASP A 146 -40.66 -14.44 -12.85
C ASP A 146 -40.70 -12.89 -13.00
N ASN A 147 -39.66 -12.30 -13.61
CA ASN A 147 -39.41 -10.87 -13.78
C ASN A 147 -39.21 -10.09 -12.47
N PHE A 148 -38.87 -10.76 -11.38
CA PHE A 148 -38.40 -10.17 -10.13
C PHE A 148 -36.95 -10.57 -9.87
N SER A 149 -36.23 -9.73 -9.13
CA SER A 149 -34.84 -10.01 -8.75
C SER A 149 -34.68 -11.09 -7.68
N ARG A 150 -35.78 -11.56 -7.08
CA ARG A 150 -35.76 -12.53 -5.98
C ARG A 150 -35.70 -13.94 -6.54
N GLY A 151 -34.82 -14.78 -6.01
CA GLY A 151 -34.60 -16.13 -6.52
C GLY A 151 -33.64 -16.17 -7.71
N ASP A 152 -33.04 -15.04 -8.08
CA ASP A 152 -32.00 -14.93 -9.08
C ASP A 152 -30.61 -15.02 -8.44
N GLY A 153 -29.66 -15.60 -9.17
CA GLY A 153 -28.26 -15.69 -8.79
C GLY A 153 -27.37 -14.96 -9.77
N ALA A 154 -26.26 -14.42 -9.27
CA ALA A 154 -25.27 -13.72 -10.08
C ALA A 154 -23.85 -14.18 -9.68
N GLN A 155 -22.96 -14.20 -10.67
CA GLN A 155 -21.54 -14.53 -10.47
C GLN A 155 -20.71 -13.86 -11.55
N SER A 156 -19.41 -13.70 -11.28
CA SER A 156 -18.40 -13.38 -12.28
C SER A 156 -17.38 -14.52 -12.42
N ALA A 157 -16.80 -14.63 -13.60
CA ALA A 157 -15.69 -15.54 -13.88
C ALA A 157 -14.74 -14.91 -14.89
N SER A 158 -13.47 -15.29 -14.83
CA SER A 158 -12.46 -14.98 -15.84
C SER A 158 -12.02 -16.26 -16.53
N ALA A 159 -11.61 -16.15 -17.79
CA ALA A 159 -10.95 -17.23 -18.51
C ALA A 159 -9.85 -16.66 -19.40
N ALA A 160 -8.66 -17.24 -19.31
CA ALA A 160 -7.50 -16.82 -20.08
C ALA A 160 -7.15 -17.84 -21.16
N PHE A 161 -6.78 -17.35 -22.34
CA PHE A 161 -6.40 -18.17 -23.49
C PHE A 161 -5.21 -17.55 -24.22
N ALA A 162 -4.37 -18.40 -24.79
CA ALA A 162 -3.40 -17.97 -25.80
C ALA A 162 -3.98 -18.06 -27.22
N TYR A 163 -3.39 -17.28 -28.12
CA TYR A 163 -3.62 -17.35 -29.56
C TYR A 163 -2.30 -17.14 -30.32
N GLY A 164 -2.12 -17.88 -31.42
CA GLY A 164 -0.92 -17.85 -32.24
C GLY A 164 0.29 -18.58 -31.64
N CYS A 165 0.13 -19.28 -30.51
CA CYS A 165 1.18 -20.02 -29.79
C CYS A 165 0.55 -21.03 -28.81
N ALA A 166 1.31 -21.97 -28.25
CA ALA A 166 0.76 -22.93 -27.27
C ALA A 166 0.22 -22.24 -25.99
N GLY A 167 0.87 -21.16 -25.57
CA GLY A 167 0.57 -20.43 -24.32
C GLY A 167 1.22 -21.07 -23.11
N GLU A 168 1.72 -20.24 -22.22
CA GLU A 168 2.17 -20.59 -20.86
C GLU A 168 1.33 -19.79 -19.86
N THR A 169 1.12 -20.34 -18.67
CA THR A 169 0.45 -19.61 -17.58
C THR A 169 1.45 -18.72 -16.87
N TYR A 170 1.05 -17.47 -16.63
CA TYR A 170 1.75 -16.49 -15.82
C TYR A 170 0.79 -15.91 -14.79
N TYR A 171 1.31 -15.50 -13.65
CA TYR A 171 0.59 -14.98 -12.49
C TYR A 171 1.01 -13.54 -12.26
N LEU A 172 0.09 -12.68 -11.87
CA LEU A 172 0.43 -11.29 -11.55
C LEU A 172 1.41 -11.30 -10.37
N ASP A 173 2.50 -10.57 -10.52
CA ASP A 173 3.54 -10.34 -9.50
C ASP A 173 3.62 -8.84 -9.28
N ARG A 174 2.88 -8.36 -8.29
CA ARG A 174 2.66 -6.92 -8.08
C ARG A 174 3.74 -6.31 -7.21
N ASP A 175 4.28 -7.05 -6.26
CA ASP A 175 5.30 -6.54 -5.35
C ASP A 175 6.73 -6.78 -5.88
N GLY A 176 6.90 -7.66 -6.86
CA GLY A 176 8.11 -7.86 -7.62
C GLY A 176 9.09 -8.84 -6.98
N ASP A 177 8.63 -9.78 -6.15
CA ASP A 177 9.48 -10.76 -5.47
C ASP A 177 9.81 -12.00 -6.31
N GLY A 178 9.09 -12.21 -7.42
CA GLY A 178 9.28 -13.36 -8.32
C GLY A 178 8.26 -14.49 -8.16
N HIS A 179 7.38 -14.39 -7.17
CA HIS A 179 6.18 -15.19 -6.97
C HIS A 179 4.96 -14.37 -7.39
N GLY A 180 3.85 -15.03 -7.72
CA GLY A 180 2.67 -14.31 -8.17
C GLY A 180 1.38 -14.94 -7.68
N ASP A 181 0.31 -14.14 -7.69
CA ASP A 181 -1.00 -14.51 -7.15
C ASP A 181 -1.63 -15.70 -7.91
N PRO A 182 -1.78 -16.89 -7.29
CA PRO A 182 -2.42 -18.06 -7.89
C PRO A 182 -3.88 -17.81 -8.32
N GLY A 183 -4.55 -16.83 -7.71
CA GLY A 183 -5.91 -16.39 -7.99
C GLY A 183 -6.04 -15.49 -9.22
N MET A 184 -4.92 -14.98 -9.75
CA MET A 184 -4.88 -14.09 -10.91
C MET A 184 -4.07 -14.65 -12.09
N PRO A 185 -4.38 -15.88 -12.58
CA PRO A 185 -3.65 -16.46 -13.69
C PRO A 185 -4.03 -15.82 -15.04
N ARG A 186 -3.04 -15.74 -15.92
CA ARG A 186 -3.18 -15.35 -17.33
C ARG A 186 -2.40 -16.32 -18.20
N VAL A 187 -2.92 -16.62 -19.38
CA VAL A 187 -2.20 -17.43 -20.39
C VAL A 187 -1.70 -16.51 -21.49
N ASP A 188 -0.40 -16.55 -21.80
CA ASP A 188 0.21 -15.71 -22.83
C ASP A 188 1.35 -16.44 -23.57
N CYS A 189 1.79 -15.90 -24.71
CA CYS A 189 2.88 -16.50 -25.50
C CYS A 189 4.26 -16.24 -24.91
N THR A 190 4.39 -15.13 -24.18
CA THR A 190 5.60 -14.68 -23.49
C THR A 190 5.18 -14.02 -22.19
N GLN A 191 6.05 -14.06 -21.18
CA GLN A 191 5.82 -13.43 -19.89
C GLN A 191 5.37 -11.97 -20.06
N PRO A 192 4.13 -11.63 -19.67
CA PRO A 192 3.67 -10.25 -19.64
C PRO A 192 4.48 -9.42 -18.63
N PRO A 193 4.55 -8.09 -18.77
CA PRO A 193 5.04 -7.22 -17.71
C PRO A 193 4.29 -7.47 -16.40
N ASP A 194 4.99 -7.36 -15.27
CA ASP A 194 4.42 -7.49 -13.92
C ASP A 194 3.78 -8.87 -13.66
N HIS A 195 4.23 -9.90 -14.37
CA HIS A 195 3.78 -11.28 -14.15
C HIS A 195 4.98 -12.22 -14.11
N VAL A 196 4.85 -13.36 -13.44
CA VAL A 196 5.86 -14.42 -13.32
C VAL A 196 5.26 -15.80 -13.59
N ALA A 197 6.10 -16.81 -13.82
CA ALA A 197 5.64 -18.18 -14.13
C ALA A 197 5.30 -19.00 -12.89
N VAL A 198 5.72 -18.53 -11.71
CA VAL A 198 5.49 -19.18 -10.42
C VAL A 198 4.23 -18.54 -9.80
N GLY A 199 3.27 -19.36 -9.37
CA GLY A 199 1.96 -18.91 -8.95
C GLY A 199 1.60 -19.47 -7.58
N ASP A 200 2.41 -19.17 -6.58
CA ASP A 200 2.37 -19.75 -5.24
C ASP A 200 2.44 -18.70 -4.13
N ASP A 201 2.28 -17.42 -4.48
CA ASP A 201 2.25 -16.31 -3.53
C ASP A 201 0.90 -16.23 -2.78
N CYS A 202 0.93 -16.12 -1.46
CA CYS A 202 -0.25 -15.94 -0.63
C CYS A 202 -0.58 -14.48 -0.28
N ASP A 203 0.35 -13.53 -0.48
CA ASP A 203 0.13 -12.09 -0.34
C ASP A 203 0.98 -11.26 -1.34
N ASP A 204 0.50 -11.19 -2.59
CA ASP A 204 1.04 -10.42 -3.74
C ASP A 204 1.05 -8.87 -3.53
N TYR A 205 0.99 -8.41 -2.28
CA TYR A 205 1.21 -7.01 -1.90
C TYR A 205 2.43 -6.85 -0.98
N SER A 206 3.12 -7.93 -0.64
CA SER A 206 4.21 -7.95 0.32
C SER A 206 5.36 -8.86 -0.13
N VAL A 207 6.46 -8.24 -0.59
CA VAL A 207 7.72 -8.91 -0.98
C VAL A 207 8.37 -9.81 0.09
N ASN A 208 7.83 -9.81 1.32
CA ASN A 208 8.29 -10.62 2.44
C ASN A 208 7.36 -11.80 2.75
N ILE A 209 6.32 -12.04 1.94
CA ILE A 209 5.36 -13.12 2.13
C ILE A 209 5.27 -13.93 0.85
N HIS A 210 6.04 -15.00 0.75
CA HIS A 210 6.05 -15.92 -0.39
C HIS A 210 6.82 -17.21 -0.02
N PRO A 211 6.66 -18.33 -0.76
CA PRO A 211 7.20 -19.64 -0.37
C PRO A 211 8.70 -19.78 -0.08
N ASP A 212 9.51 -18.83 -0.55
CA ASP A 212 10.96 -18.83 -0.32
C ASP A 212 11.37 -18.01 0.93
N GLN A 213 10.41 -17.43 1.65
CA GLN A 213 10.68 -16.64 2.85
C GLN A 213 10.92 -17.49 4.08
N ALA A 214 11.65 -16.90 5.03
CA ALA A 214 11.78 -17.46 6.37
C ALA A 214 10.74 -16.82 7.29
N GLU A 215 10.12 -17.63 8.14
CA GLU A 215 9.20 -17.15 9.15
C GLU A 215 9.86 -16.12 10.07
N VAL A 216 9.12 -15.08 10.40
CA VAL A 216 9.44 -14.17 11.50
C VAL A 216 8.23 -14.09 12.42
N CYS A 217 8.47 -13.91 13.72
CA CYS A 217 7.37 -13.85 14.70
C CYS A 217 6.52 -12.58 14.50
N ASN A 218 5.53 -12.63 13.62
CA ASN A 218 4.70 -11.49 13.21
C ASN A 218 3.20 -11.85 13.10
N GLY A 219 2.83 -13.11 13.36
CA GLY A 219 1.45 -13.60 13.29
C GLY A 219 0.94 -13.83 11.87
N ARG A 220 1.84 -14.00 10.90
CA ARG A 220 1.55 -14.29 9.49
C ARG A 220 2.24 -15.59 9.07
N ASP A 221 1.78 -16.12 7.96
CA ASP A 221 2.39 -17.23 7.24
C ASP A 221 3.30 -16.60 6.18
N ASP A 222 4.55 -16.30 6.53
CA ASP A 222 5.47 -15.59 5.65
C ASP A 222 5.92 -16.48 4.48
N ASN A 223 5.96 -17.80 4.68
CA ASN A 223 6.38 -18.77 3.66
C ASN A 223 5.23 -19.50 2.96
N CYS A 224 3.99 -19.05 3.16
CA CYS A 224 2.80 -19.56 2.48
C CYS A 224 2.59 -21.10 2.57
N ASN A 225 3.01 -21.75 3.66
CA ASN A 225 2.87 -23.19 3.82
C ASN A 225 1.57 -23.61 4.55
N GLY A 226 0.82 -22.63 5.06
CA GLY A 226 -0.46 -22.80 5.76
C GLY A 226 -0.33 -22.92 7.29
N GLU A 227 0.88 -22.80 7.84
CA GLU A 227 1.16 -22.63 9.26
C GLU A 227 1.56 -21.17 9.54
N ILE A 228 1.55 -20.74 10.80
CA ILE A 228 1.86 -19.35 11.18
C ILE A 228 2.99 -19.41 12.20
N ASP A 229 4.04 -18.60 12.00
CA ASP A 229 5.20 -18.45 12.88
C ASP A 229 5.87 -19.81 13.23
N GLU A 230 5.88 -20.76 12.29
CA GLU A 230 6.58 -22.04 12.44
C GLU A 230 8.08 -21.91 12.15
N ASP A 231 8.83 -23.02 12.31
CA ASP A 231 10.28 -23.06 12.06
C ASP A 231 11.19 -22.01 12.74
N LEU A 232 10.64 -21.21 13.66
CA LEU A 232 11.38 -20.31 14.54
C LEU A 232 12.13 -21.08 15.63
N GLU A 233 13.25 -20.50 16.07
CA GLU A 233 13.99 -20.98 17.22
C GLU A 233 13.19 -20.77 18.51
N VAL A 234 13.15 -21.80 19.37
CA VAL A 234 12.55 -21.67 20.70
C VAL A 234 13.50 -20.86 21.58
N THR A 235 13.12 -19.63 21.88
CA THR A 235 13.87 -18.70 22.73
C THR A 235 13.17 -18.51 24.09
N THR A 236 13.86 -17.89 25.03
CA THR A 236 13.27 -17.51 26.32
C THR A 236 12.58 -16.16 26.18
N HIS A 237 11.33 -16.11 26.62
CA HIS A 237 10.49 -14.90 26.71
C HIS A 237 10.22 -14.58 28.18
N TYR A 238 9.95 -13.32 28.46
CA TYR A 238 9.93 -12.74 29.81
C TYR A 238 8.57 -12.13 30.09
N GLU A 239 8.05 -12.31 31.30
CA GLU A 239 6.74 -11.78 31.72
C GLU A 239 6.65 -10.27 31.50
N ASP A 240 5.67 -9.86 30.71
CA ASP A 240 5.34 -8.47 30.39
C ASP A 240 4.11 -8.10 31.25
N SER A 241 4.38 -7.44 32.38
CA SER A 241 3.39 -7.23 33.44
C SER A 241 2.44 -6.07 33.18
N ASP A 242 2.82 -5.13 32.32
CA ASP A 242 2.06 -3.92 32.05
C ASP A 242 1.65 -3.77 30.57
N GLY A 243 2.19 -4.61 29.69
CA GLY A 243 1.72 -4.86 28.34
C GLY A 243 2.35 -3.94 27.29
N ASP A 244 3.57 -3.48 27.48
CA ASP A 244 4.28 -2.60 26.54
C ASP A 244 5.20 -3.32 25.54
N GLY A 245 5.33 -4.64 25.67
CA GLY A 245 6.18 -5.46 24.80
C GLY A 245 7.62 -5.64 25.28
N TYR A 246 7.96 -5.13 26.48
CA TYR A 246 9.21 -5.39 27.16
C TYR A 246 8.96 -6.22 28.42
N GLY A 247 9.87 -7.15 28.69
CA GLY A 247 9.69 -8.10 29.77
C GLY A 247 10.49 -7.71 30.99
N SER A 248 9.98 -8.14 32.13
CA SER A 248 10.63 -7.94 33.42
C SER A 248 11.96 -8.68 33.53
N PHE A 249 12.99 -7.97 33.98
CA PHE A 249 14.30 -8.58 34.28
C PHE A 249 14.22 -9.67 35.37
N PHE A 250 13.27 -9.56 36.30
CA PHE A 250 13.09 -10.50 37.42
C PHE A 250 11.77 -11.30 37.35
N GLY A 251 11.03 -11.18 36.26
CA GLY A 251 9.73 -11.83 36.05
C GLY A 251 9.81 -13.32 35.75
N ALA A 252 8.64 -13.93 35.60
CA ALA A 252 8.55 -15.30 35.10
C ALA A 252 9.10 -15.40 33.66
N THR A 253 9.61 -16.58 33.30
CA THR A 253 10.10 -16.85 31.94
C THR A 253 9.40 -18.05 31.33
N VAL A 254 9.23 -18.03 30.01
CA VAL A 254 8.68 -19.14 29.24
C VAL A 254 9.54 -19.42 28.02
N MET A 255 9.65 -20.68 27.61
CA MET A 255 10.31 -21.05 26.35
C MET A 255 9.26 -21.26 25.27
N ALA A 256 9.33 -20.47 24.20
CA ALA A 256 8.40 -20.55 23.07
C ALA A 256 9.07 -20.05 21.79
N LYS A 257 8.47 -20.35 20.64
CA LYS A 257 8.90 -19.84 19.33
C LYS A 257 8.65 -18.33 19.21
N CYS A 258 7.47 -17.91 19.68
CA CYS A 258 7.00 -16.54 19.77
C CYS A 258 6.64 -16.19 21.23
N PRO A 259 6.70 -14.91 21.61
CA PRO A 259 6.19 -14.47 22.90
C PRO A 259 4.70 -14.80 23.03
N PRO A 260 4.29 -15.65 24.00
CA PRO A 260 2.87 -15.84 24.27
C PRO A 260 2.24 -14.59 24.91
N GLU A 261 0.92 -14.52 24.96
CA GLU A 261 0.20 -13.42 25.63
C GLU A 261 0.71 -13.19 27.06
N GLY A 262 1.06 -11.93 27.37
CA GLY A 262 1.66 -11.53 28.65
C GLY A 262 3.16 -11.78 28.77
N PHE A 263 3.86 -12.02 27.65
CA PHE A 263 5.31 -12.16 27.61
C PHE A 263 5.91 -11.37 26.44
N ALA A 264 7.16 -10.96 26.62
CA ALA A 264 7.96 -10.18 25.69
C ALA A 264 9.26 -10.91 25.31
N PRO A 265 9.87 -10.60 24.15
CA PRO A 265 11.10 -11.26 23.68
C PRO A 265 12.37 -10.83 24.42
N SER A 266 12.30 -9.78 25.23
CA SER A 266 13.44 -9.17 25.91
C SER A 266 13.13 -8.92 27.38
N SER A 267 14.16 -8.74 28.21
CA SER A 267 14.07 -8.63 29.66
C SER A 267 14.56 -7.28 30.20
N ASN A 268 14.53 -6.24 29.37
CA ASN A 268 15.15 -4.95 29.62
C ASN A 268 14.14 -3.84 29.93
N ASP A 269 12.96 -4.20 30.42
CA ASP A 269 12.06 -3.25 31.07
C ASP A 269 12.64 -2.82 32.43
N CYS A 270 12.79 -1.51 32.64
CA CYS A 270 13.26 -0.94 33.90
C CYS A 270 12.12 -0.64 34.88
N ASN A 271 10.85 -0.71 34.44
CA ASN A 271 9.67 -0.51 35.27
C ASN A 271 8.43 -1.27 34.75
N ASP A 272 8.34 -2.56 35.09
CA ASP A 272 7.25 -3.51 34.80
C ASP A 272 5.83 -3.18 35.35
N ARG A 273 5.57 -1.93 35.69
CA ARG A 273 4.26 -1.43 36.17
C ARG A 273 3.82 -0.18 35.41
N SER A 274 4.61 0.28 34.45
CA SER A 274 4.41 1.52 33.73
C SER A 274 4.71 1.32 32.24
N PRO A 275 3.68 1.14 31.38
CA PRO A 275 3.83 0.93 29.93
C PRO A 275 4.44 2.09 29.14
N SER A 276 4.88 3.14 29.83
CA SER A 276 5.53 4.32 29.25
C SER A 276 7.01 4.41 29.63
N VAL A 277 7.54 3.41 30.34
CA VAL A 277 8.91 3.37 30.83
C VAL A 277 9.52 2.07 30.35
N HIS A 278 10.20 2.13 29.21
CA HIS A 278 10.73 0.97 28.50
C HIS A 278 11.80 1.41 27.49
N PRO A 279 12.69 0.52 27.00
CA PRO A 279 13.82 0.85 26.13
C PRO A 279 13.57 1.72 24.90
N ASP A 280 12.40 1.62 24.27
CA ASP A 280 12.03 2.43 23.10
C ASP A 280 11.14 3.64 23.46
N ALA A 281 11.01 3.97 24.75
CA ALA A 281 10.19 5.08 25.20
C ALA A 281 10.84 6.40 24.76
N VAL A 282 10.00 7.41 24.59
CA VAL A 282 10.50 8.77 24.37
C VAL A 282 10.58 9.43 25.73
N GLU A 283 11.78 9.87 26.11
CA GLU A 283 11.98 10.70 27.29
C GLU A 283 10.96 11.83 27.39
N ILE A 284 10.38 11.99 28.57
CA ILE A 284 9.56 13.15 28.92
C ILE A 284 10.05 13.72 30.24
N CYS A 285 10.06 15.05 30.36
CA CYS A 285 10.67 15.71 31.50
C CYS A 285 9.87 15.49 32.81
N ASN A 286 10.07 14.34 33.46
CA ASN A 286 9.28 13.82 34.58
C ASN A 286 10.19 13.32 35.73
N LEU A 287 11.52 13.40 35.58
CA LEU A 287 12.54 12.92 36.52
C LEU A 287 12.57 11.39 36.66
N ILE A 288 12.10 10.68 35.66
CA ILE A 288 12.17 9.23 35.46
C ILE A 288 13.10 9.01 34.26
N ASP A 289 13.81 7.89 34.28
CA ASP A 289 14.49 7.33 33.11
C ASP A 289 13.41 6.56 32.35
N ASP A 290 12.81 7.18 31.33
CA ASP A 290 11.70 6.58 30.60
C ASP A 290 12.22 5.55 29.59
N ASP A 291 13.39 5.77 28.99
CA ASP A 291 13.98 4.92 27.94
C ASP A 291 14.98 3.86 28.45
N CYS A 292 15.12 3.73 29.77
CA CYS A 292 15.94 2.74 30.45
C CYS A 292 17.43 2.76 30.05
N ASP A 293 17.98 3.93 29.74
CA ASP A 293 19.39 4.09 29.32
C ASP A 293 20.36 4.47 30.47
N ASP A 294 19.88 4.44 31.72
CA ASP A 294 20.55 4.89 32.96
C ASP A 294 20.75 6.42 33.04
N ARG A 295 20.05 7.20 32.22
CA ARG A 295 20.04 8.67 32.25
C ARG A 295 18.60 9.12 32.49
N ILE A 296 18.47 10.32 33.05
CA ILE A 296 17.17 10.88 33.41
C ILE A 296 16.98 12.16 32.61
N ASP A 297 15.88 12.24 31.86
CA ASP A 297 15.45 13.40 31.08
C ASP A 297 16.55 13.98 30.18
N GLU A 298 17.44 13.16 29.62
CA GLU A 298 18.54 13.65 28.80
C GLU A 298 18.06 14.28 27.50
N GLY A 299 18.74 15.35 27.09
CA GLY A 299 18.30 16.16 25.95
C GLY A 299 17.05 17.02 26.20
N LEU A 300 16.35 16.84 27.33
CA LEU A 300 15.23 17.68 27.76
C LEU A 300 15.62 18.69 28.83
N ARG A 301 16.60 18.37 29.67
CA ARG A 301 17.10 19.27 30.72
C ARG A 301 17.88 20.44 30.13
N GLU A 302 17.64 21.64 30.66
CA GLU A 302 18.30 22.87 30.22
C GLU A 302 19.82 22.78 30.44
N VAL A 303 20.61 23.04 29.39
CA VAL A 303 22.07 23.21 29.51
C VAL A 303 22.41 24.69 29.55
N CYS A 304 23.22 25.11 30.51
CA CYS A 304 23.64 26.50 30.70
C CYS A 304 25.15 26.60 30.97
N GLY A 305 25.70 27.80 30.80
CA GLY A 305 27.14 28.04 30.87
C GLY A 305 27.83 27.84 29.52
N VAL A 306 29.09 28.23 29.46
CA VAL A 306 29.94 28.13 28.26
C VAL A 306 31.22 27.42 28.67
N GLY A 307 31.88 26.75 27.73
CA GLY A 307 33.15 26.10 27.98
C GLY A 307 33.08 25.04 29.09
N MET A 308 34.05 25.08 30.00
CA MET A 308 34.14 24.21 31.17
C MET A 308 33.09 24.53 32.24
N CYS A 309 32.39 25.66 32.13
CA CYS A 309 31.24 26.00 32.98
C CYS A 309 29.92 25.44 32.48
N ALA A 310 29.87 24.76 31.32
CA ALA A 310 28.65 24.12 30.86
C ALA A 310 28.15 23.10 31.90
N ARG A 311 26.91 23.24 32.32
CA ARG A 311 26.21 22.33 33.25
C ARG A 311 24.84 22.01 32.69
N GLU A 312 24.38 20.81 32.95
CA GLU A 312 23.00 20.41 32.70
C GLU A 312 22.18 20.63 33.98
N ALA A 313 20.96 21.14 33.84
CA ALA A 313 20.05 21.36 34.95
C ALA A 313 19.79 20.03 35.69
N SER A 314 19.70 20.09 37.02
CA SER A 314 19.33 18.92 37.82
C SER A 314 17.81 18.68 37.86
N THR A 315 17.01 19.56 37.25
CA THR A 315 15.55 19.45 37.19
C THR A 315 15.02 19.98 35.86
N CYS A 316 13.80 19.60 35.52
CA CYS A 316 13.03 20.12 34.39
C CYS A 316 12.49 21.56 34.56
N THR A 317 12.86 22.25 35.64
CA THR A 317 12.36 23.61 35.89
C THR A 317 13.18 24.61 35.10
N ALA A 318 12.53 25.41 34.26
CA ALA A 318 13.20 26.49 33.53
C ALA A 318 13.95 27.44 34.48
N GLY A 319 15.22 27.72 34.18
CA GLY A 319 16.08 28.56 35.00
C GLY A 319 16.65 27.88 36.24
N SER A 320 16.48 26.56 36.39
CA SER A 320 17.15 25.79 37.46
C SER A 320 18.61 25.48 37.17
N CYS A 321 19.06 25.70 35.93
CA CYS A 321 20.45 25.49 35.55
C CYS A 321 21.35 26.58 36.16
N THR A 322 22.42 26.16 36.85
CA THR A 322 23.46 27.05 37.37
C THR A 322 24.79 26.71 36.68
N PRO A 323 25.39 27.63 35.89
CA PRO A 323 26.70 27.41 35.28
C PRO A 323 27.78 27.11 36.33
N GLY A 324 28.84 26.41 35.91
CA GLY A 324 30.04 26.26 36.72
C GLY A 324 30.67 27.61 37.09
N GLU A 325 31.42 27.65 38.20
CA GLU A 325 32.20 28.84 38.52
C GLU A 325 33.40 28.94 37.55
N PRO A 326 33.62 30.12 36.95
CA PRO A 326 34.77 30.33 36.07
C PRO A 326 36.07 30.31 36.87
N THR A 327 37.11 29.73 36.30
CA THR A 327 38.46 29.69 36.84
C THR A 327 39.42 30.41 35.91
N ALA A 328 40.64 30.73 36.37
CA ALA A 328 41.62 31.34 35.47
C ALA A 328 42.07 30.32 34.41
N GLU A 329 42.25 30.80 33.20
CA GLU A 329 42.72 30.02 32.06
C GLU A 329 43.99 29.21 32.36
N VAL A 330 44.03 27.98 31.86
CA VAL A 330 45.20 27.11 31.86
C VAL A 330 45.38 26.59 30.46
N CYS A 331 46.59 26.68 29.88
CA CYS A 331 46.88 26.22 28.51
C CYS A 331 46.63 24.70 28.33
N ASN A 332 45.38 24.31 28.12
CA ASN A 332 44.90 22.94 28.13
C ASN A 332 43.93 22.66 26.96
N GLY A 333 43.59 23.68 26.15
CA GLY A 333 42.67 23.57 25.03
C GLY A 333 41.19 23.62 25.43
N LEU A 334 40.87 24.10 26.63
CA LEU A 334 39.53 24.25 27.19
C LEU A 334 39.30 25.72 27.55
N ASP A 335 38.03 26.10 27.69
CA ASP A 335 37.56 27.43 28.11
C ASP A 335 37.29 27.36 29.61
N ASP A 336 38.31 27.67 30.44
CA ASP A 336 38.29 27.52 31.90
C ASP A 336 37.63 28.73 32.59
N ASP A 337 37.64 29.90 31.95
CA ASP A 337 37.07 31.16 32.45
C ASP A 337 35.66 31.46 31.92
N CYS A 338 35.20 30.65 30.98
CA CYS A 338 33.83 30.56 30.50
C CYS A 338 33.33 31.81 29.77
N ASP A 339 34.26 32.53 29.13
CA ASP A 339 33.97 33.69 28.30
C ASP A 339 33.60 33.33 26.84
N GLY A 340 33.76 32.05 26.46
CA GLY A 340 33.49 31.52 25.14
C GLY A 340 34.68 31.46 24.20
N GLN A 341 35.88 31.74 24.70
CA GLN A 341 37.16 31.58 24.01
C GLN A 341 38.00 30.50 24.71
N VAL A 342 39.02 30.01 24.01
CA VAL A 342 39.88 28.92 24.51
C VAL A 342 41.30 29.45 24.58
N ASP A 343 41.91 29.38 25.76
CA ASP A 343 43.31 29.73 26.03
C ASP A 343 43.73 31.13 25.51
N GLU A 344 42.82 32.12 25.51
CA GLU A 344 43.06 33.48 24.98
C GLU A 344 43.89 34.37 25.91
N ASP A 345 44.04 33.98 27.17
CA ASP A 345 44.72 34.78 28.18
C ASP A 345 46.22 35.00 27.84
N PRO A 346 46.68 36.26 27.76
CA PRO A 346 48.04 36.58 27.30
C PRO A 346 49.14 36.00 28.21
N GLY A 347 49.90 35.05 27.67
CA GLY A 347 51.10 34.51 28.31
C GLY A 347 50.95 33.10 28.88
N ILE A 348 49.76 32.50 28.77
CA ILE A 348 49.50 31.14 29.27
C ILE A 348 49.93 30.08 28.22
N CYS A 349 49.72 30.33 26.92
CA CYS A 349 50.20 29.48 25.82
C CYS A 349 51.44 30.05 25.08
N GLY A 350 52.52 30.32 25.82
CA GLY A 350 53.82 30.73 25.24
C GLY A 350 54.68 29.55 24.72
N PRO A 351 55.77 29.81 23.95
CA PRO A 351 56.63 28.80 23.32
C PRO A 351 57.53 28.00 24.29
N GLY A 352 56.99 27.65 25.46
CA GLY A 352 57.61 26.79 26.48
C GLY A 352 56.60 26.07 27.38
N GLY A 353 55.29 26.19 27.17
CA GLY A 353 54.25 25.45 27.88
C GLY A 353 53.73 24.30 27.04
N SER A 354 53.77 23.08 27.57
CA SER A 354 53.36 21.86 26.89
C SER A 354 51.83 21.77 26.73
N GLY A 355 51.32 21.91 25.51
CA GLY A 355 49.91 21.62 25.20
C GLY A 355 49.61 21.86 23.71
N SER A 356 49.42 20.79 22.94
CA SER A 356 49.26 20.84 21.48
C SER A 356 47.86 21.27 21.06
N ALA A 357 47.71 22.48 20.50
CA ALA A 357 46.50 22.92 19.82
C ALA A 357 46.27 22.10 18.53
N SER A 358 45.15 21.38 18.47
CA SER A 358 44.61 20.78 17.24
C SER A 358 43.41 21.60 16.78
N SER A 359 43.58 22.31 15.68
CA SER A 359 42.53 23.11 15.02
C SER A 359 41.41 22.22 14.45
N GLY A 360 40.16 22.44 14.89
CA GLY A 360 38.95 21.90 14.28
C GLY A 360 37.82 22.92 14.37
N GLY A 361 37.41 23.49 13.23
CA GLY A 361 36.48 24.61 13.15
C GLY A 361 35.01 24.25 13.40
N ALA A 362 34.29 25.17 14.07
CA ALA A 362 32.85 25.12 14.22
C ALA A 362 32.16 26.03 13.20
N SER A 363 31.16 25.46 12.52
CA SER A 363 30.28 26.12 11.57
C SER A 363 29.07 26.71 12.29
N SER A 364 28.64 27.89 11.82
CA SER A 364 27.44 28.61 12.24
C SER A 364 26.14 27.82 12.00
N GLY A 365 25.28 27.76 13.02
CA GLY A 365 23.89 27.32 12.89
C GLY A 365 23.01 27.99 13.95
N GLY A 366 22.40 29.12 13.61
CA GLY A 366 21.37 29.75 14.44
C GLY A 366 20.00 29.19 14.11
N ALA A 367 19.29 28.69 15.12
CA ALA A 367 17.85 28.40 15.05
C ALA A 367 17.16 29.16 16.18
N SER A 368 16.29 30.10 15.80
CA SER A 368 15.36 30.77 16.71
C SER A 368 14.11 29.92 16.83
N GLY A 369 13.76 29.52 18.06
CA GLY A 369 12.44 29.02 18.42
C GLY A 369 11.48 30.15 18.81
N SER A 370 10.19 29.88 18.63
CA SER A 370 9.05 30.36 19.43
C SER A 370 7.78 29.80 18.77
N SER A 371 7.12 28.77 19.33
CA SER A 371 6.04 28.83 20.35
C SER A 371 4.84 29.71 19.92
N GLY A 372 3.57 29.33 20.05
CA GLY A 372 2.88 28.17 20.66
C GLY A 372 1.36 28.45 20.72
N ALA A 373 0.64 27.56 21.42
CA ALA A 373 -0.78 27.56 21.83
C ALA A 373 -1.81 27.19 20.73
N GLY A 374 -2.62 26.12 20.84
CA GLY A 374 -3.51 25.70 21.95
C GLY A 374 -4.95 26.16 21.60
N THR A 375 -6.07 25.43 21.67
CA THR A 375 -6.51 24.24 22.42
C THR A 375 -7.91 23.78 21.90
N ALA A 376 -8.21 22.49 22.07
CA ALA A 376 -9.50 21.85 22.44
C ALA A 376 -10.74 21.86 21.51
N GLY A 377 -11.38 20.68 21.38
CA GLY A 377 -12.81 20.55 21.04
C GLY A 377 -13.26 19.17 20.53
N SER A 378 -14.01 18.44 21.36
CA SER A 378 -14.52 17.06 21.26
C SER A 378 -15.41 16.66 20.06
N SER A 379 -15.30 15.37 19.72
CA SER A 379 -16.32 14.31 19.56
C SER A 379 -17.71 14.60 18.93
N GLY A 380 -18.15 13.65 18.09
CA GLY A 380 -19.51 13.10 18.21
C GLY A 380 -20.35 13.04 16.94
N SER A 381 -20.38 11.86 16.34
CA SER A 381 -21.23 11.44 15.21
C SER A 381 -22.74 11.54 15.53
N GLY A 382 -23.53 11.91 14.53
CA GLY A 382 -24.99 11.85 14.57
C GLY A 382 -25.56 11.56 13.17
N ALA A 383 -26.07 10.35 12.99
CA ALA A 383 -26.85 9.93 11.83
C ALA A 383 -28.22 10.63 11.79
N PRO A 384 -28.88 10.65 10.62
CA PRO A 384 -30.32 10.52 10.59
C PRO A 384 -30.77 9.31 9.78
N GLU A 385 -31.58 8.48 10.43
CA GLU A 385 -32.58 7.64 9.77
C GLU A 385 -33.72 8.53 9.25
N GLU A 386 -34.20 8.29 8.03
CA GLU A 386 -35.58 8.61 7.67
C GLU A 386 -36.20 7.51 6.80
N GLU A 387 -37.46 7.25 7.10
CA GLU A 387 -38.34 6.22 6.58
C GLU A 387 -38.86 6.47 5.15
N GLY A 388 -39.38 5.41 4.52
CA GLY A 388 -40.71 5.50 3.92
C GLY A 388 -40.84 5.42 2.39
N GLY A 389 -41.21 4.22 1.91
CA GLY A 389 -42.34 4.02 0.99
C GLY A 389 -42.17 4.28 -0.52
N GLY A 390 -42.60 3.30 -1.34
CA GLY A 390 -43.04 3.57 -2.72
C GLY A 390 -42.63 2.51 -3.73
N GLY A 391 -43.54 1.60 -4.06
CA GLY A 391 -43.36 0.63 -5.13
C GLY A 391 -43.23 1.30 -6.51
N GLN A 392 -42.21 0.90 -7.26
CA GLN A 392 -42.15 0.93 -8.72
C GLN A 392 -41.09 -0.08 -9.16
N SER A 393 -41.44 -0.87 -10.17
CA SER A 393 -40.69 -1.98 -10.75
C SER A 393 -39.29 -1.56 -11.24
N GLY A 394 -38.28 -1.74 -10.38
CA GLY A 394 -36.88 -1.46 -10.68
C GLY A 394 -36.21 -2.62 -11.41
N GLY A 395 -36.29 -2.63 -12.74
CA GLY A 395 -35.48 -3.54 -13.56
C GLY A 395 -34.02 -3.08 -13.61
N CYS A 396 -33.08 -4.01 -13.46
CA CYS A 396 -31.65 -3.72 -13.58
C CYS A 396 -31.24 -3.70 -15.06
N ALA A 397 -30.62 -2.62 -15.51
CA ALA A 397 -30.05 -2.48 -16.85
C ALA A 397 -28.55 -2.16 -16.76
N ILE A 398 -27.77 -2.68 -17.71
CA ILE A 398 -26.34 -2.39 -17.85
C ILE A 398 -26.21 -1.06 -18.60
N ASP A 399 -25.45 -0.12 -18.05
CA ASP A 399 -25.14 1.18 -18.67
C ASP A 399 -23.78 1.11 -19.39
N PRO A 400 -23.76 1.08 -20.74
CA PRO A 400 -22.51 1.02 -21.49
C PRO A 400 -21.72 2.33 -21.52
N GLN A 401 -22.20 3.44 -20.93
CA GLN A 401 -21.57 4.77 -21.07
C GLN A 401 -21.09 5.41 -19.75
N GLY A 402 -21.07 4.65 -18.65
CA GLY A 402 -20.54 5.12 -17.37
C GLY A 402 -19.03 4.92 -17.25
N GLY A 403 -18.22 5.78 -17.89
CA GLY A 403 -16.84 5.94 -17.45
C GLY A 403 -16.80 6.29 -15.95
N SER A 404 -15.85 5.72 -15.22
CA SER A 404 -15.61 5.94 -13.79
C SER A 404 -15.90 7.40 -13.38
N PRO A 405 -16.62 7.67 -12.27
CA PRO A 405 -16.89 9.04 -11.83
C PRO A 405 -15.62 9.83 -11.46
N TRP A 406 -14.46 9.16 -11.41
CA TRP A 406 -13.16 9.82 -11.35
C TRP A 406 -12.65 10.11 -12.76
N ARG A 407 -13.18 11.15 -13.39
CA ARG A 407 -12.40 11.88 -14.38
C ARG A 407 -11.16 12.40 -13.66
N LEU A 408 -10.00 11.80 -13.93
CA LEU A 408 -8.70 12.41 -13.66
C LEU A 408 -8.73 13.82 -14.26
N VAL A 409 -8.95 14.81 -13.42
CA VAL A 409 -8.56 16.18 -13.72
C VAL A 409 -7.04 16.12 -13.76
N PRO A 410 -6.38 16.39 -14.90
CA PRO A 410 -4.94 16.56 -14.86
C PRO A 410 -4.69 17.79 -14.00
N LEU A 411 -4.13 17.59 -12.80
CA LEU A 411 -3.54 18.65 -12.01
C LEU A 411 -2.41 19.25 -12.84
N LEU A 412 -2.71 20.31 -13.58
CA LEU A 412 -1.70 21.21 -14.13
C LEU A 412 -0.91 21.78 -12.95
N SER A 413 0.29 21.29 -12.75
CA SER A 413 1.26 21.89 -11.82
C SER A 413 1.50 23.36 -12.20
N PRO A 414 1.43 24.32 -11.26
CA PRO A 414 1.71 25.71 -11.53
C PRO A 414 3.21 25.96 -11.35
N LEU A 415 4.01 25.61 -12.35
CA LEU A 415 5.45 25.96 -12.37
C LEU A 415 5.90 26.26 -13.81
N ALA A 416 5.25 27.23 -14.43
CA ALA A 416 5.74 27.86 -15.66
C ALA A 416 5.20 29.30 -15.76
N CYS A 417 5.63 30.17 -14.85
CA CYS A 417 5.47 31.61 -15.03
C CYS A 417 6.71 32.34 -14.49
N LEU A 418 7.82 32.27 -15.23
CA LEU A 418 8.81 33.35 -15.25
C LEU A 418 9.69 33.27 -16.51
N ALA A 419 9.95 34.45 -17.05
CA ALA A 419 10.92 34.77 -18.10
C ALA A 419 10.54 34.54 -19.58
N SER A 420 9.75 35.48 -20.13
CA SER A 420 9.99 36.01 -21.49
C SER A 420 9.36 37.40 -21.67
N ARG A 421 10.01 38.44 -21.14
CA ARG A 421 9.76 39.85 -21.54
C ARG A 421 11.07 40.59 -21.78
N ARG A 422 11.66 40.39 -22.96
CA ARG A 422 12.57 41.28 -23.71
C ARG A 422 12.50 40.76 -25.17
N LEU A 423 12.29 41.49 -26.26
CA LEU A 423 12.27 42.90 -26.59
C LEU A 423 11.21 43.09 -27.71
N ARG A 424 10.41 44.15 -27.69
CA ARG A 424 10.05 44.91 -28.90
C ARG A 424 9.90 46.39 -28.53
N ARG A 425 11.02 47.11 -28.60
CA ARG A 425 11.02 48.57 -28.57
C ARG A 425 10.58 49.05 -29.96
N ALA A 426 9.47 49.76 -30.00
CA ALA A 426 8.91 50.38 -31.18
C ALA A 426 9.91 51.39 -31.79
N GLY A 427 10.09 51.31 -33.10
CA GLY A 427 10.60 52.40 -33.93
C GLY A 427 9.46 53.20 -34.54
N ARG A 428 9.73 54.50 -34.78
CA ARG A 428 8.88 55.64 -35.21
C ARG A 428 8.29 56.42 -34.02
N GLY A 429 8.57 57.71 -33.82
CA GLY A 429 9.41 58.65 -34.57
C GLY A 429 9.00 60.09 -34.21
N ARG A 430 9.96 60.91 -33.80
CA ARG A 430 10.17 62.32 -34.15
C ARG A 430 11.38 62.86 -33.38
#